data_AF-A0A8D3D7H0-F1
#
_entry.id   AF-A0A8D3D7H0-F1
#
_cell.length_a   1.000
_cell.length_b   1.000
_cell.length_c   1.000
_cell.angle_alpha   90.00
_cell.angle_beta   90.00
_cell.angle_gamma   90.00
#
_symmetry.space_group_name_H-M   'P 1'
#
loop_
_entity.id
_entity.type
_entity.pdbx_description
1 polymer ?
#
loop_
_entity_poly.entity_id
_entity_poly.type
_entity_poly.pdbx_seq_one_letter_code
_entity_poly.pdbx_strand_id
1 'polypeptide(L)'
;MSMSFGGPVSLRSVNLIVYMTTNGDLYHFEPSHIKNLASSSGWLTFATRLPRQYHYVAQPMTWTGARSHCRGSFLDIATIGSLEEMNHLIKTVSNAGKSSEVWIGLFDEIKWRWSDGYTGSGADYRKWELSYHEPNFYEAGEFCVTIDNDRGWYDDDCTRQYPFMCYNGKDKAWGALC
;
A
#
# COMPACT_ATOMS: atom_id res chain seq x y z
N MET A 1 56.51 -28.28 17.01
CA MET A 1 55.33 -27.59 17.57
C MET A 1 54.27 -27.53 16.48
N SER A 2 52.99 -27.69 16.82
CA SER A 2 51.82 -27.55 15.93
C SER A 2 51.63 -26.08 15.47
N MET A 3 50.78 -25.69 14.50
CA MET A 3 49.45 -26.18 14.05
C MET A 3 49.17 -25.92 12.54
N SER A 4 48.09 -26.50 12.02
CA SER A 4 47.36 -26.16 10.77
C SER A 4 46.09 -25.32 11.09
N PHE A 5 45.22 -24.83 10.19
CA PHE A 5 44.89 -25.08 8.78
C PHE A 5 44.46 -23.77 8.06
N GLY A 6 44.29 -23.78 6.72
CA GLY A 6 43.56 -22.71 6.00
C GLY A 6 43.75 -22.69 4.47
N GLY A 7 43.17 -23.66 3.74
CA GLY A 7 43.17 -23.66 2.27
C GLY A 7 42.16 -22.68 1.64
N PRO A 8 42.27 -22.35 0.35
CA PRO A 8 41.33 -21.46 -0.32
C PRO A 8 39.92 -22.06 -0.38
N VAL A 9 38.93 -21.33 0.13
CA VAL A 9 37.52 -21.76 0.10
C VAL A 9 36.97 -21.57 -1.31
N SER A 10 36.63 -22.68 -1.95
CA SER A 10 35.94 -22.71 -3.25
C SER A 10 34.51 -22.16 -3.11
N LEU A 11 34.31 -20.88 -3.42
CA LEU A 11 32.98 -20.34 -3.73
C LEU A 11 32.48 -20.98 -5.04
N ARG A 12 31.65 -22.02 -4.90
CA ARG A 12 31.02 -22.68 -6.05
C ARG A 12 29.97 -21.75 -6.67
N SER A 13 30.27 -21.28 -7.88
CA SER A 13 29.35 -20.99 -8.98
C SER A 13 27.96 -20.45 -8.60
N VAL A 14 27.89 -19.16 -8.27
CA VAL A 14 26.68 -18.38 -8.55
C VAL A 14 26.90 -17.73 -9.92
N ASN A 15 26.31 -18.30 -10.97
CA ASN A 15 26.29 -17.66 -12.29
C ASN A 15 25.36 -16.46 -12.21
N LEU A 16 25.92 -15.27 -11.94
CA LEU A 16 25.18 -14.02 -11.94
C LEU A 16 24.89 -13.62 -13.39
N ILE A 17 23.74 -14.05 -13.92
CA ILE A 17 23.25 -13.63 -15.23
C ILE A 17 22.72 -12.19 -15.08
N VAL A 18 23.39 -11.24 -15.74
CA VAL A 18 22.98 -9.83 -15.76
C VAL A 18 22.18 -9.58 -17.04
N TYR A 19 20.88 -9.35 -16.91
CA TYR A 19 20.03 -8.90 -17.99
C TYR A 19 20.04 -7.37 -18.03
N MET A 20 20.39 -6.77 -19.17
CA MET A 20 20.22 -5.33 -19.41
C MET A 20 19.10 -5.12 -20.41
N THR A 21 18.25 -4.12 -20.17
CA THR A 21 17.20 -3.69 -21.10
C THR A 21 17.55 -2.30 -21.66
N THR A 22 17.78 -2.24 -22.96
CA THR A 22 17.64 -1.00 -23.74
C THR A 22 16.83 -1.35 -24.97
N ASN A 23 15.62 -0.80 -25.07
CA ASN A 23 14.68 -0.98 -26.18
C ASN A 23 14.02 -2.38 -26.33
N GLY A 24 14.02 -3.21 -25.28
CA GLY A 24 13.17 -4.42 -25.20
C GLY A 24 13.84 -5.74 -25.59
N ASP A 25 15.05 -5.71 -26.14
CA ASP A 25 15.83 -6.91 -26.43
C ASP A 25 16.56 -7.44 -25.19
N LEU A 26 16.54 -8.77 -25.00
CA LEU A 26 17.24 -9.48 -23.92
C LEU A 26 18.59 -10.01 -24.42
N TYR A 27 19.69 -9.41 -23.94
CA TYR A 27 21.05 -9.88 -24.25
C TYR A 27 21.59 -10.83 -23.17
N HIS A 28 22.04 -12.01 -23.59
CA HIS A 28 22.66 -13.01 -22.73
C HIS A 28 24.19 -12.87 -22.76
N PHE A 29 24.80 -12.44 -21.66
CA PHE A 29 26.26 -12.32 -21.54
C PHE A 29 26.87 -13.51 -20.77
N GLU A 30 27.72 -14.27 -21.46
CA GLU A 30 28.64 -15.22 -20.85
C GLU A 30 29.70 -14.48 -19.99
N PRO A 31 30.08 -14.98 -18.80
CA PRO A 31 31.03 -14.31 -17.91
C PRO A 31 32.40 -14.01 -18.52
N SER A 32 32.78 -14.71 -19.60
CA SER A 32 34.03 -14.49 -20.34
C SER A 32 34.13 -13.12 -21.03
N HIS A 33 33.01 -12.50 -21.39
CA HIS A 33 32.97 -11.25 -22.17
C HIS A 33 32.96 -9.97 -21.32
N ILE A 34 32.78 -10.06 -20.01
CA ILE A 34 32.70 -8.89 -19.09
C ILE A 34 34.04 -8.11 -18.98
N LYS A 35 35.16 -8.72 -19.38
CA LYS A 35 36.52 -8.20 -19.16
C LYS A 35 36.85 -6.87 -19.87
N ASN A 36 36.05 -6.42 -20.83
CA ASN A 36 36.38 -5.26 -21.69
C ASN A 36 35.50 -4.01 -21.47
N LEU A 37 34.59 -3.99 -20.49
CA LEU A 37 33.76 -2.79 -20.22
C LEU A 37 34.42 -1.75 -19.29
N ALA A 38 35.61 -2.04 -18.75
CA ALA A 38 36.34 -1.13 -17.86
C ALA A 38 37.19 -0.09 -18.63
N SER A 39 36.58 0.74 -19.47
CA SER A 39 37.27 1.87 -20.12
C SER A 39 36.36 3.06 -20.49
N SER A 40 35.75 3.68 -19.48
CA SER A 40 35.65 5.14 -19.38
C SER A 40 35.12 5.51 -17.98
N SER A 41 35.52 6.68 -17.48
CA SER A 41 35.28 7.09 -16.09
C SER A 41 33.81 7.45 -15.84
N GLY A 42 33.00 6.45 -15.48
CA GLY A 42 31.64 6.61 -15.00
C GLY A 42 31.21 5.42 -14.17
N TRP A 43 30.96 5.61 -12.87
CA TRP A 43 30.40 4.56 -12.02
C TRP A 43 28.92 4.37 -12.37
N LEU A 44 28.64 3.42 -13.26
CA LEU A 44 27.29 2.93 -13.50
C LEU A 44 26.81 2.18 -12.25
N THR A 45 26.22 2.90 -11.31
CA THR A 45 25.53 2.31 -10.16
C THR A 45 24.23 1.66 -10.65
N PHE A 46 24.32 0.42 -11.12
CA PHE A 46 23.16 -0.41 -11.39
C PHE A 46 22.44 -0.67 -10.06
N ALA A 47 21.40 0.12 -9.78
CA ALA A 47 20.51 -0.09 -8.65
C ALA A 47 19.63 -1.32 -8.91
N THR A 48 20.20 -2.50 -8.76
CA THR A 48 19.46 -3.77 -8.76
C THR A 48 18.53 -3.77 -7.55
N ARG A 49 17.24 -3.52 -7.80
CA ARG A 49 16.22 -3.63 -6.76
C ARG A 49 16.16 -5.09 -6.30
N LEU A 50 16.72 -5.37 -5.12
CA LEU A 50 16.65 -6.69 -4.52
C LEU A 50 15.17 -7.11 -4.37
N PRO A 51 14.83 -8.37 -4.70
CA PRO A 51 13.46 -8.86 -4.58
C PRO A 51 13.00 -8.78 -3.12
N ARG A 52 11.75 -8.35 -2.91
CA ARG A 52 11.16 -8.30 -1.57
C ARG A 52 11.11 -9.69 -0.96
N GLN A 53 11.60 -9.83 0.27
CA GLN A 53 11.46 -11.04 1.06
C GLN A 53 10.15 -10.98 1.87
N TYR A 54 9.32 -12.01 1.74
CA TYR A 54 8.05 -12.10 2.46
C TYR A 54 8.15 -13.10 3.62
N HIS A 55 7.50 -12.76 4.74
CA HIS A 55 7.47 -13.56 5.95
C HIS A 55 6.01 -13.82 6.35
N TYR A 56 5.64 -15.09 6.52
CA TYR A 56 4.31 -15.46 7.01
C TYR A 56 4.28 -15.43 8.54
N VAL A 57 3.28 -14.76 9.10
CA VAL A 57 3.02 -14.70 10.56
C VAL A 57 1.70 -15.41 10.83
N ALA A 58 1.75 -16.52 11.56
CA ALA A 58 0.60 -17.40 11.78
C ALA A 58 -0.40 -16.91 12.85
N GLN A 59 -0.05 -15.86 13.61
CA GLN A 59 -0.88 -15.29 14.67
C GLN A 59 -1.90 -14.30 14.06
N PRO A 60 -3.21 -14.55 14.15
CA PRO A 60 -4.21 -13.61 13.62
C PRO A 60 -4.24 -12.31 14.43
N MET A 61 -4.37 -11.19 13.73
CA MET A 61 -4.44 -9.83 14.29
C MET A 61 -5.38 -8.96 13.43
N THR A 62 -5.86 -7.84 13.99
CA THR A 62 -6.46 -6.76 13.18
C THR A 62 -5.41 -6.19 12.22
N TRP A 63 -5.83 -5.54 11.13
CA TRP A 63 -4.89 -4.92 10.17
C TRP A 63 -3.92 -3.94 10.86
N THR A 64 -4.43 -3.09 11.77
CA THR A 64 -3.63 -2.16 12.57
C THR A 64 -2.68 -2.87 13.54
N GLY A 65 -3.10 -3.99 14.13
CA GLY A 65 -2.26 -4.85 14.96
C GLY A 65 -1.13 -5.51 14.15
N ALA A 66 -1.45 -6.07 12.98
CA ALA A 66 -0.47 -6.64 12.06
C ALA A 66 0.55 -5.59 11.59
N ARG A 67 0.11 -4.37 11.27
CA ARG A 67 0.99 -3.23 10.93
C ARG A 67 1.96 -2.90 12.06
N SER A 68 1.44 -2.83 13.28
CA SER A 68 2.22 -2.52 14.48
C SER A 68 3.24 -3.63 14.79
N HIS A 69 2.84 -4.89 14.65
CA HIS A 69 3.73 -6.05 14.78
C HIS A 69 4.83 -6.04 13.72
N CYS A 70 4.47 -5.85 12.45
CA CYS A 70 5.44 -5.81 11.35
C CYS A 70 6.46 -4.67 11.53
N ARG A 71 6.05 -3.49 11.98
CA ARG A 71 6.97 -2.36 12.26
C ARG A 71 7.88 -2.56 13.48
N GLY A 72 7.60 -3.57 14.32
CA GLY A 72 8.46 -3.93 15.45
C GLY A 72 9.60 -4.91 15.09
N SER A 73 9.40 -5.74 14.06
CA SER A 73 10.31 -6.86 13.70
C SER A 73 10.77 -6.87 12.24
N PHE A 74 10.11 -6.10 11.38
CA PHE A 74 10.27 -6.03 9.93
C PHE A 74 10.08 -4.57 9.47
N LEU A 75 9.87 -4.34 8.16
CA LEU A 75 9.62 -2.99 7.63
C LEU A 75 8.17 -2.53 7.82
N ASP A 76 7.21 -3.28 7.25
CA ASP A 76 5.77 -3.04 7.34
C ASP A 76 5.00 -4.29 6.85
N ILE A 77 3.66 -4.25 6.78
CA ILE A 77 2.89 -5.30 6.08
C ILE A 77 3.28 -5.32 4.58
N ALA A 78 3.25 -6.51 3.97
CA ALA A 78 3.67 -6.75 2.60
C ALA A 78 3.07 -5.78 1.56
N THR A 79 3.95 -5.04 0.88
CA THR A 79 3.64 -4.27 -0.33
C THR A 79 3.97 -5.08 -1.59
N ILE A 80 3.13 -5.00 -2.61
CA ILE A 80 3.28 -5.72 -3.88
C ILE A 80 3.27 -4.70 -5.02
N GLY A 81 4.29 -4.71 -5.88
CA GLY A 81 4.48 -3.77 -6.99
C GLY A 81 4.78 -4.42 -8.34
N SER A 82 4.77 -5.75 -8.43
CA SER A 82 4.90 -6.49 -9.68
C SER A 82 4.24 -7.87 -9.59
N LEU A 83 4.00 -8.51 -10.75
CA LEU A 83 3.51 -9.89 -10.82
C LEU A 83 4.50 -10.90 -10.23
N GLU A 84 5.81 -10.65 -10.37
CA GLU A 84 6.86 -11.46 -9.75
C GLU A 84 6.76 -11.43 -8.21
N GLU A 85 6.60 -10.22 -7.64
CA GLU A 85 6.40 -10.03 -6.21
C GLU A 85 5.08 -10.68 -5.73
N MET A 86 4.01 -10.61 -6.52
CA MET A 86 2.73 -11.30 -6.21
C MET A 86 2.93 -12.82 -6.16
N ASN A 87 3.61 -13.40 -7.16
CA ASN A 87 3.89 -14.84 -7.21
C ASN A 87 4.79 -15.30 -6.05
N HIS A 88 5.77 -14.48 -5.66
CA HIS A 88 6.61 -14.75 -4.49
C HIS A 88 5.80 -14.73 -3.19
N LEU A 89 4.89 -13.77 -3.02
CA LEU A 89 4.00 -13.70 -1.86
C LEU A 89 3.05 -14.92 -1.80
N ILE A 90 2.40 -15.28 -2.91
CA ILE A 90 1.54 -16.47 -3.00
C ILE A 90 2.33 -17.72 -2.58
N LYS A 91 3.53 -17.92 -3.15
CA LYS A 91 4.38 -19.07 -2.82
C LYS A 91 4.74 -19.13 -1.33
N THR A 92 5.01 -17.98 -0.71
CA THR A 92 5.29 -17.90 0.74
C THR A 92 4.07 -18.30 1.58
N VAL A 93 2.85 -17.89 1.20
CA VAL A 93 1.61 -18.31 1.88
C VAL A 93 1.34 -19.81 1.67
N SER A 94 1.45 -20.31 0.44
CA SER A 94 1.25 -21.74 0.13
C SER A 94 2.24 -22.64 0.89
N ASN A 95 3.52 -22.23 0.98
CA ASN A 95 4.54 -22.96 1.73
C ASN A 95 4.28 -23.01 3.24
N ALA A 96 3.50 -22.09 3.79
CA ALA A 96 3.09 -22.11 5.21
C ALA A 96 2.03 -23.18 5.51
N GLY A 97 1.49 -23.87 4.48
CA GLY A 97 0.61 -25.03 4.65
C GLY A 97 -0.77 -24.72 5.22
N LYS A 98 -1.25 -23.47 5.12
CA LYS A 98 -2.57 -23.06 5.62
C LYS A 98 -3.39 -22.38 4.54
N SER A 99 -4.69 -22.70 4.52
CA SER A 99 -5.69 -21.79 3.97
C SER A 99 -5.84 -20.63 4.96
N SER A 100 -5.42 -19.44 4.55
CA SER A 100 -5.68 -18.20 5.29
C SER A 100 -5.54 -17.02 4.35
N GLU A 101 -6.62 -16.23 4.23
CA GLU A 101 -6.54 -14.85 3.79
C GLU A 101 -5.52 -14.11 4.66
N VAL A 102 -4.66 -13.29 4.06
CA VAL A 102 -3.60 -12.55 4.77
C VAL A 102 -3.74 -11.07 4.52
N TRP A 103 -3.50 -10.27 5.55
CA TRP A 103 -3.40 -8.81 5.39
C TRP A 103 -2.21 -8.45 4.52
N ILE A 104 -2.44 -7.58 3.54
CA ILE A 104 -1.40 -6.87 2.78
C ILE A 104 -1.38 -5.39 3.19
N GLY A 105 -0.29 -4.69 2.90
CA GLY A 105 -0.07 -3.30 3.31
C GLY A 105 -0.86 -2.24 2.53
N LEU A 106 -1.79 -2.63 1.66
CA LEU A 106 -2.67 -1.71 0.96
C LEU A 106 -3.88 -1.38 1.85
N PHE A 107 -4.15 -0.08 2.02
CA PHE A 107 -5.25 0.46 2.81
C PHE A 107 -5.59 1.87 2.29
N ASP A 108 -6.73 2.43 2.72
CA ASP A 108 -7.11 3.82 2.47
C ASP A 108 -7.63 4.48 3.76
N GLU A 109 -7.68 5.81 3.78
CA GLU A 109 -8.21 6.64 4.87
C GLU A 109 -9.26 7.61 4.32
N ILE A 110 -10.54 7.30 4.53
CA ILE A 110 -11.66 8.11 4.01
C ILE A 110 -11.80 9.41 4.80
N LYS A 111 -11.68 10.55 4.10
CA LYS A 111 -11.71 11.90 4.67
C LYS A 111 -12.98 12.64 4.25
N TRP A 112 -14.00 12.54 5.09
CA TRP A 112 -15.27 13.25 4.96
C TRP A 112 -15.08 14.77 4.90
N ARG A 113 -15.64 15.41 3.88
CA ARG A 113 -15.55 16.85 3.59
C ARG A 113 -16.92 17.46 3.34
N TRP A 114 -17.12 18.72 3.72
CA TRP A 114 -18.31 19.48 3.36
C TRP A 114 -18.26 19.94 1.90
N SER A 115 -19.42 20.00 1.24
CA SER A 115 -19.53 20.29 -0.21
C SER A 115 -19.20 21.73 -0.59
N ASP A 116 -19.28 22.66 0.35
CA ASP A 116 -18.85 24.06 0.22
C ASP A 116 -17.33 24.25 0.46
N GLY A 117 -16.64 23.23 0.98
CA GLY A 117 -15.25 23.32 1.41
C GLY A 117 -15.05 23.81 2.85
N TYR A 118 -16.06 23.77 3.73
CA TYR A 118 -15.92 24.18 5.13
C TYR A 118 -14.80 23.40 5.84
N THR A 119 -13.79 24.14 6.30
CA THR A 119 -12.58 23.65 6.99
C THR A 119 -12.30 24.41 8.29
N GLY A 120 -13.27 25.18 8.78
CA GLY A 120 -13.17 25.96 10.01
C GLY A 120 -13.32 25.12 11.29
N SER A 121 -13.36 25.81 12.44
CA SER A 121 -13.58 25.16 13.74
C SER A 121 -14.89 24.35 13.74
N GLY A 122 -14.81 23.06 14.10
CA GLY A 122 -15.95 22.15 14.04
C GLY A 122 -16.23 21.52 12.67
N ALA A 123 -15.40 21.76 11.64
CA ALA A 123 -15.52 21.07 10.35
C ALA A 123 -15.42 19.53 10.47
N ASP A 124 -14.75 19.03 11.53
CA ASP A 124 -14.62 17.61 11.87
C ASP A 124 -15.74 17.05 12.77
N TYR A 125 -16.74 17.85 13.14
CA TYR A 125 -17.89 17.36 13.92
C TYR A 125 -18.65 16.28 13.13
N ARG A 126 -18.86 15.10 13.72
CA ARG A 126 -19.64 14.00 13.15
C ARG A 126 -20.64 13.49 14.20
N LYS A 127 -21.89 13.25 13.81
CA LYS A 127 -22.93 12.60 14.64
C LYS A 127 -23.43 11.33 13.95
N TRP A 128 -22.52 10.41 13.61
CA TRP A 128 -22.84 9.12 13.02
C TRP A 128 -23.84 8.32 13.87
N GLU A 129 -24.74 7.58 13.24
CA GLU A 129 -25.60 6.62 13.94
C GLU A 129 -24.81 5.39 14.36
N LEU A 130 -24.72 5.16 15.67
CA LEU A 130 -23.88 4.11 16.26
C LEU A 130 -24.56 2.73 16.20
N SER A 131 -25.88 2.68 16.16
CA SER A 131 -26.69 1.45 16.20
C SER A 131 -26.59 0.62 14.91
N TYR A 132 -26.21 1.25 13.80
CA TYR A 132 -25.98 0.62 12.50
C TYR A 132 -24.50 0.59 12.10
N HIS A 133 -23.60 1.02 13.01
CA HIS A 133 -22.15 1.11 12.81
C HIS A 133 -21.72 2.12 11.73
N GLU A 134 -22.39 3.27 11.63
CA GLU A 134 -22.08 4.27 10.62
C GLU A 134 -20.74 5.00 10.86
N PRO A 135 -20.00 5.39 9.80
CA PRO A 135 -20.29 5.08 8.39
C PRO A 135 -19.92 3.62 8.07
N ASN A 136 -20.85 2.88 7.46
CA ASN A 136 -20.74 1.44 7.25
C ASN A 136 -20.19 1.06 5.87
N PHE A 137 -20.22 1.97 4.89
CA PHE A 137 -19.77 1.80 3.50
C PHE A 137 -20.42 0.60 2.78
N TYR A 138 -21.76 0.50 2.81
CA TYR A 138 -22.47 -0.65 2.24
C TYR A 138 -22.09 -0.88 0.77
N GLU A 139 -21.80 -2.14 0.43
CA GLU A 139 -21.32 -2.57 -0.90
C GLU A 139 -20.11 -1.78 -1.44
N ALA A 140 -19.38 -1.06 -0.57
CA ALA A 140 -18.34 -0.07 -0.92
C ALA A 140 -18.83 1.03 -1.90
N GLY A 141 -20.11 1.41 -1.82
CA GLY A 141 -20.74 2.44 -2.66
C GLY A 141 -21.22 3.70 -1.92
N GLU A 142 -21.26 3.68 -0.59
CA GLU A 142 -21.83 4.76 0.22
C GLU A 142 -20.77 5.84 0.54
N PHE A 143 -20.92 7.03 -0.07
CA PHE A 143 -19.92 8.12 0.01
C PHE A 143 -20.53 9.54 0.11
N CYS A 144 -21.85 9.63 0.17
CA CYS A 144 -22.58 10.85 0.54
C CYS A 144 -23.18 10.66 1.94
N VAL A 145 -23.68 11.73 2.58
CA VAL A 145 -24.21 11.65 3.96
C VAL A 145 -25.65 12.13 4.01
N THR A 146 -26.51 11.35 4.67
CA THR A 146 -27.89 11.70 4.99
C THR A 146 -28.09 11.83 6.50
N ILE A 147 -29.24 12.34 6.93
CA ILE A 147 -29.61 12.49 8.34
C ILE A 147 -31.06 12.06 8.55
N ASP A 148 -31.31 11.24 9.56
CA ASP A 148 -32.65 11.01 10.11
C ASP A 148 -32.82 11.83 11.40
N ASN A 149 -34.03 12.37 11.61
CA ASN A 149 -34.30 13.53 12.45
C ASN A 149 -33.79 13.40 13.90
N ASP A 150 -33.87 12.20 14.47
CA ASP A 150 -33.46 11.93 15.85
C ASP A 150 -32.16 11.10 15.97
N ARG A 151 -31.87 10.29 14.95
CA ARG A 151 -30.91 9.17 15.01
C ARG A 151 -29.47 9.65 14.87
N GLY A 152 -29.11 10.10 13.68
CA GLY A 152 -27.76 10.51 13.37
C GLY A 152 -27.53 10.59 11.89
N TRP A 153 -26.25 10.57 11.53
CA TRP A 153 -25.78 10.59 10.16
C TRP A 153 -25.54 9.17 9.67
N TYR A 154 -25.89 8.94 8.41
CA TYR A 154 -25.67 7.71 7.68
C TYR A 154 -24.84 8.06 6.45
N ASP A 155 -23.85 7.25 6.07
CA ASP A 155 -23.39 7.27 4.69
C ASP A 155 -24.41 6.61 3.77
N ASP A 156 -24.44 7.04 2.51
CA ASP A 156 -25.37 6.54 1.50
C ASP A 156 -24.78 6.72 0.08
N ASP A 157 -25.33 5.96 -0.87
CA ASP A 157 -25.09 6.11 -2.30
C ASP A 157 -25.55 7.50 -2.76
N CYS A 158 -24.58 8.26 -3.28
CA CYS A 158 -24.77 9.61 -3.80
C CYS A 158 -25.81 9.73 -4.94
N THR A 159 -26.25 8.62 -5.54
CA THR A 159 -27.29 8.59 -6.59
C THR A 159 -28.71 8.48 -6.04
N ARG A 160 -28.90 8.19 -4.74
CA ARG A 160 -30.23 8.17 -4.11
C ARG A 160 -30.84 9.58 -4.05
N GLN A 161 -32.13 9.65 -4.34
CA GLN A 161 -32.88 10.91 -4.40
C GLN A 161 -33.50 11.23 -3.04
N TYR A 162 -32.94 12.23 -2.36
CA TYR A 162 -33.42 12.72 -1.07
C TYR A 162 -33.89 14.18 -1.13
N PRO A 163 -34.86 14.58 -0.30
CA PRO A 163 -35.04 15.97 0.07
C PRO A 163 -33.74 16.51 0.70
N PHE A 164 -33.39 17.76 0.39
CA PHE A 164 -32.13 18.37 0.81
C PHE A 164 -32.36 19.73 1.48
N MET A 165 -31.36 20.19 2.24
CA MET A 165 -31.37 21.49 2.88
C MET A 165 -30.25 22.37 2.32
N CYS A 166 -30.56 23.65 2.08
CA CYS A 166 -29.58 24.67 1.77
C CYS A 166 -29.41 25.61 2.97
N TYR A 167 -28.24 26.23 3.08
CA TYR A 167 -27.98 27.28 4.06
C TYR A 167 -27.34 28.50 3.36
N ASN A 168 -27.43 29.67 3.99
CA ASN A 168 -26.82 30.88 3.45
C ASN A 168 -25.38 31.02 3.96
N GLY A 169 -24.42 31.16 3.03
CA GLY A 169 -23.08 31.62 3.37
C GLY A 169 -23.09 33.07 3.85
N LYS A 170 -22.12 33.45 4.69
CA LYS A 170 -22.03 34.81 5.28
C LYS A 170 -21.94 35.94 4.24
N ASP A 171 -21.48 35.62 3.03
CA ASP A 171 -21.31 36.58 1.92
C ASP A 171 -22.44 36.57 0.89
N LYS A 172 -23.49 35.73 1.06
CA LYS A 172 -24.77 35.93 0.33
C LYS A 172 -25.64 36.92 1.10
N ALA A 173 -25.13 38.14 1.23
CA ALA A 173 -25.94 39.29 1.57
C ALA A 173 -27.06 39.44 0.53
N TRP A 174 -28.30 39.39 0.99
CA TRP A 174 -29.47 39.52 0.14
C TRP A 174 -29.55 40.96 -0.38
N GLY A 175 -29.29 41.16 -1.68
CA GLY A 175 -29.40 42.46 -2.34
C GLY A 175 -28.13 43.30 -2.36
N ALA A 176 -27.23 42.98 -3.28
CA ALA A 176 -26.31 43.96 -3.87
C ALA A 176 -25.87 43.51 -5.28
N LEU A 177 -26.49 44.08 -6.32
CA LEU A 177 -25.84 44.55 -7.56
C LEU A 177 -26.91 45.09 -8.53
N CYS A 178 -26.96 46.43 -8.61
CA CYS A 178 -27.62 47.27 -9.61
C CYS A 178 -29.14 47.09 -9.81
#